data_AF-A0A956CND4-F1
#
_entry.id   AF-A0A956CND4-F1
#
_cell.length_a   1.000
_cell.length_b   1.000
_cell.length_c   1.000
_cell.angle_alpha   90.00
_cell.angle_beta   90.00
_cell.angle_gamma   90.00
#
_symmetry.space_group_name_H-M   'P 1'
#
loop_
_entity.id
_entity.type
_entity.pdbx_description
1 polymer ?
#
loop_
_entity_poly.entity_id
_entity_poly.type
_entity_poly.pdbx_seq_one_letter_code
_entity_poly.pdbx_strand_id
1 'polypeptide(L)'
;MAITVVACIVTIFSLRADLRYFVANSSPRVLGEASHVQSNRLSPEKYVNVAGSPMLAHTVEYRRAVSGARYVVFPLAGQLTIFVEMRAEDAENPERMAKREFTGRLVTFGELGGRYGEVANYLSDSMSLPVSSETFLVREGESPKACLPSFLLALLCALVIAMNLVLFARWFRPLPVRAGARVPSAATTAP
;
A
#
# COMPACT_ATOMS: atom_id res chain seq x y z
N MET A 1 1.16 15.18 -21.63
CA MET A 1 1.11 15.99 -20.39
C MET A 1 -0.11 15.65 -19.55
N ALA A 2 -1.35 15.96 -19.98
CA ALA A 2 -2.55 15.70 -19.16
C ALA A 2 -2.74 14.23 -18.76
N ILE A 3 -2.63 13.29 -19.71
CA ILE A 3 -2.76 11.85 -19.44
C ILE A 3 -1.71 11.37 -18.43
N THR A 4 -0.46 11.85 -18.56
CA THR A 4 0.64 11.50 -17.64
C THR A 4 0.36 12.02 -16.23
N VAL A 5 -0.12 13.26 -16.09
CA VAL A 5 -0.50 13.83 -14.80
C VAL A 5 -1.64 13.03 -14.17
N VAL A 6 -2.68 12.69 -14.95
CA VAL A 6 -3.80 11.85 -14.47
C VAL A 6 -3.29 10.48 -14.03
N ALA A 7 -2.43 9.83 -14.81
CA ALA A 7 -1.85 8.53 -14.45
C ALA A 7 -1.02 8.60 -13.16
N CYS A 8 -0.21 9.65 -12.98
CA CYS A 8 0.55 9.88 -11.75
C CYS A 8 -0.37 10.11 -10.54
N ILE A 9 -1.44 10.88 -10.69
CA ILE A 9 -2.44 11.11 -9.63
C ILE A 9 -3.12 9.79 -9.25
N VAL A 10 -3.57 9.01 -10.24
CA VAL A 10 -4.19 7.70 -10.01
C VAL A 10 -3.21 6.76 -9.30
N THR A 11 -1.94 6.79 -9.69
CA THR A 11 -0.89 5.96 -9.07
C THR A 11 -0.66 6.34 -7.61
N ILE A 12 -0.52 7.64 -7.31
CA ILE A 12 -0.38 8.13 -5.93
C ILE A 12 -1.61 7.77 -5.10
N PHE A 13 -2.80 7.90 -5.67
CA PHE A 13 -4.05 7.55 -4.99
C PHE A 13 -4.14 6.05 -4.69
N SER A 14 -3.68 5.21 -5.61
CA SER A 14 -3.58 3.75 -5.41
C SER A 14 -2.59 3.40 -4.30
N LEU A 15 -1.47 4.13 -4.19
CA LEU A 15 -0.44 3.93 -3.17
C LEU A 15 -0.76 4.56 -1.80
N ARG A 16 -1.91 5.23 -1.65
CA ARG A 16 -2.25 6.00 -0.43
C ARG A 16 -2.14 5.17 0.86
N ALA A 17 -2.56 3.89 0.80
CA ALA A 17 -2.52 2.96 1.91
C ALA A 17 -1.09 2.65 2.35
N ASP A 18 -0.21 2.40 1.38
CA ASP A 18 1.21 2.14 1.62
C ASP A 18 1.95 3.39 2.10
N LEU A 19 1.58 4.57 1.62
CA LEU A 19 2.14 5.84 2.09
C LEU A 19 1.74 6.11 3.55
N ARG A 20 0.48 5.88 3.92
CA ARG A 20 0.02 5.99 5.31
C ARG A 20 0.72 4.99 6.23
N TYR A 21 0.91 3.76 5.75
CA TYR A 21 1.62 2.73 6.49
C TYR A 21 3.11 3.06 6.64
N PHE A 22 3.76 3.60 5.61
CA PHE A 22 5.17 4.00 5.66
C PHE A 22 5.43 5.08 6.71
N VAL A 23 4.49 6.03 6.88
CA VAL A 23 4.56 7.09 7.89
C VAL A 23 4.08 6.62 9.27
N ALA A 24 3.48 5.43 9.36
CA ALA A 24 3.03 4.88 10.64
C ALA A 24 4.22 4.50 11.54
N ASN A 25 3.98 4.45 12.85
CA ASN A 25 4.97 4.08 13.84
C ASN A 25 5.62 2.72 13.50
N SER A 26 6.95 2.69 13.52
CA SER A 26 7.74 1.48 13.26
C SER A 26 7.84 0.54 14.46
N SER A 27 7.34 0.94 15.63
CA SER A 27 7.23 0.06 16.79
C SER A 27 6.00 -0.84 16.66
N PRO A 28 6.17 -2.18 16.72
CA PRO A 28 5.04 -3.08 16.63
C PRO A 28 4.14 -2.90 17.85
N ARG A 29 2.84 -2.70 17.61
CA ARG A 29 1.84 -2.73 18.67
C ARG A 29 1.62 -4.18 19.07
N VAL A 30 1.98 -4.52 20.31
CA VAL A 30 1.77 -5.85 20.87
C VAL A 30 0.26 -6.05 21.09
N LEU A 31 -0.32 -6.98 20.35
CA LEU A 31 -1.72 -7.41 20.52
C LEU A 31 -1.85 -8.51 21.58
N GLY A 32 -0.75 -9.20 21.87
CA GLY A 32 -0.73 -10.33 22.80
C GLY A 32 -1.24 -11.60 22.13
N GLU A 33 -1.84 -12.48 22.93
CA GLU A 33 -2.32 -13.78 22.48
C GLU A 33 -3.61 -13.67 21.64
N ALA A 34 -3.64 -14.33 20.50
CA ALA A 34 -4.71 -14.24 19.50
C ALA A 34 -6.11 -14.58 20.06
N SER A 35 -6.17 -15.47 21.05
CA SER A 35 -7.38 -15.87 21.77
C SER A 35 -8.04 -14.74 22.57
N HIS A 36 -7.28 -13.70 22.93
CA HIS A 36 -7.75 -12.56 23.74
C HIS A 36 -7.91 -11.27 22.93
N VAL A 37 -7.59 -11.28 21.63
CA VAL A 37 -7.64 -10.09 20.79
C VAL A 37 -9.09 -9.75 20.45
N GLN A 38 -9.54 -8.56 20.85
CA GLN A 38 -10.85 -8.05 20.45
C GLN A 38 -10.79 -7.45 19.05
N SER A 39 -11.40 -8.11 18.06
CA SER A 39 -11.41 -7.67 16.67
C SER A 39 -11.99 -6.27 16.46
N ASN A 40 -12.94 -5.85 17.30
CA ASN A 40 -13.57 -4.52 17.23
C ASN A 40 -12.65 -3.34 17.65
N ARG A 41 -11.50 -3.63 18.28
CA ARG A 41 -10.50 -2.62 18.69
C ARG A 41 -9.30 -2.56 17.75
N LEU A 42 -9.28 -3.43 16.73
CA LEU A 42 -8.23 -3.46 15.73
C LEU A 42 -8.49 -2.35 14.71
N SER A 43 -7.41 -1.66 14.33
CA SER A 43 -7.44 -0.70 13.23
C SER A 43 -6.51 -1.20 12.13
N PRO A 44 -6.95 -1.19 10.87
CA PRO A 44 -6.11 -1.59 9.75
C PRO A 44 -4.89 -0.68 9.58
N GLU A 45 -3.95 -1.12 8.74
CA GLU A 45 -2.72 -0.40 8.39
C GLU A 45 -1.82 -0.11 9.60
N LYS A 46 -1.75 -1.04 10.56
CA LYS A 46 -0.90 -0.93 11.74
C LYS A 46 0.14 -2.03 11.77
N TYR A 47 1.33 -1.71 12.25
CA TYR A 47 2.37 -2.69 12.50
C TYR A 47 2.09 -3.34 13.86
N VAL A 48 1.84 -4.65 13.86
CA VAL A 48 1.37 -5.40 15.03
C VAL A 48 2.21 -6.64 15.26
N ASN A 49 2.27 -7.07 16.52
CA ASN A 49 2.81 -8.35 16.93
C ASN A 49 1.68 -9.15 17.60
N VAL A 50 1.42 -10.36 17.09
CA VAL A 50 0.41 -11.28 17.61
C VAL A 50 1.06 -12.61 17.95
N ALA A 51 0.72 -13.17 19.11
CA ALA A 51 1.16 -14.49 19.52
C ALA A 51 0.00 -15.49 19.35
N GLY A 52 0.27 -16.68 18.82
CA GLY A 52 -0.77 -17.70 18.66
C GLY A 52 -0.24 -18.97 18.02
N SER A 53 -0.92 -20.10 18.29
CA SER A 53 -0.60 -21.35 17.62
C SER A 53 -1.22 -21.38 16.22
N PRO A 54 -0.46 -21.63 15.15
CA PRO A 54 -1.02 -21.75 13.81
C PRO A 54 -1.95 -22.96 13.70
N MET A 55 -3.12 -22.80 13.08
CA MET A 55 -4.04 -23.90 12.79
C MET A 55 -3.80 -24.45 11.40
N LEU A 56 -2.93 -25.46 11.30
CA LEU A 56 -2.51 -26.03 10.02
C LEU A 56 -3.65 -26.68 9.21
N ALA A 57 -4.73 -27.10 9.88
CA ALA A 57 -5.89 -27.73 9.24
C ALA A 57 -6.65 -26.80 8.27
N HIS A 58 -6.50 -25.48 8.42
CA HIS A 58 -7.20 -24.47 7.60
C HIS A 58 -6.20 -23.59 6.84
N THR A 59 -5.11 -24.22 6.37
CA THR A 59 -4.05 -23.53 5.65
C THR A 59 -4.39 -23.43 4.17
N VAL A 60 -4.23 -22.24 3.60
CA VAL A 60 -4.34 -22.00 2.15
C VAL A 60 -2.99 -21.51 1.65
N GLU A 61 -2.41 -22.26 0.71
CA GLU A 61 -1.24 -21.81 -0.04
C GLU A 61 -1.68 -21.20 -1.37
N TYR A 62 -1.12 -20.03 -1.69
CA TYR A 62 -1.36 -19.40 -2.98
C TYR A 62 -0.08 -18.77 -3.52
N ARG A 63 -0.03 -18.61 -4.85
CA ARG A 63 1.12 -18.01 -5.54
C ARG A 63 0.75 -16.63 -6.07
N ARG A 64 1.56 -15.63 -5.76
CA ARG A 64 1.34 -14.27 -6.28
C ARG A 64 1.83 -14.17 -7.72
N ALA A 65 0.94 -13.88 -8.66
CA ALA A 65 1.25 -13.88 -10.10
C ALA A 65 2.39 -12.93 -10.51
N VAL A 66 2.54 -11.79 -9.83
CA VAL A 66 3.53 -10.75 -10.18
C VAL A 66 4.93 -11.07 -9.63
N SER A 67 5.03 -11.54 -8.38
CA SER A 67 6.32 -11.83 -7.75
C SER A 67 6.75 -13.29 -7.92
N GLY A 68 5.82 -14.18 -8.30
CA GLY A 68 6.03 -15.62 -8.36
C GLY A 68 6.24 -16.29 -6.99
N ALA A 69 6.24 -15.53 -5.90
CA ALA A 69 6.45 -16.01 -4.54
C ALA A 69 5.22 -16.76 -4.02
N ARG A 70 5.49 -17.77 -3.18
CA ARG A 70 4.47 -18.59 -2.53
C ARG A 70 4.18 -18.05 -1.14
N TYR A 71 2.89 -17.93 -0.84
CA TYR A 71 2.41 -17.43 0.43
C TYR A 71 1.44 -18.44 1.02
N VAL A 72 1.47 -18.52 2.34
CA VAL A 72 0.65 -19.42 3.12
C VAL A 72 -0.17 -18.57 4.08
N VAL A 73 -1.47 -18.81 4.11
CA VAL A 73 -2.43 -18.13 4.99
C VAL A 73 -3.04 -19.16 5.90
N PHE A 74 -3.00 -18.93 7.20
CA PHE A 74 -3.63 -19.79 8.19
C PHE A 74 -4.25 -18.97 9.33
N PRO A 75 -5.33 -19.47 9.96
CA PRO A 75 -5.87 -18.86 11.17
C PRO A 75 -5.04 -19.22 12.41
N LEU A 76 -5.17 -18.39 13.44
CA LEU A 76 -4.57 -18.66 14.76
C LEU A 76 -5.56 -19.40 15.66
N ALA A 77 -5.04 -20.31 16.48
CA ALA A 77 -5.83 -21.09 17.42
C ALA A 77 -6.56 -20.17 18.42
N GLY A 78 -7.84 -20.45 18.64
CA GLY A 78 -8.72 -19.64 19.49
C GLY A 78 -9.43 -18.49 18.77
N GLN A 79 -9.05 -18.15 17.53
CA GLN A 79 -9.71 -17.06 16.80
C GLN A 79 -9.69 -17.24 15.26
N LEU A 80 -10.87 -17.40 14.67
CA LEU A 80 -11.05 -17.57 13.21
C LEU A 80 -11.21 -16.25 12.44
N THR A 81 -11.04 -15.11 13.11
CA THR A 81 -11.16 -13.77 12.50
C THR A 81 -9.82 -13.10 12.23
N ILE A 82 -8.72 -13.70 12.71
CA ILE A 82 -7.36 -13.22 12.53
C ILE A 82 -6.56 -14.30 11.79
N PHE A 83 -6.12 -13.96 10.59
CA PHE A 83 -5.31 -14.79 9.75
C PHE A 83 -3.89 -14.25 9.72
N VAL A 84 -2.92 -15.13 9.56
CA VAL A 84 -1.52 -14.76 9.34
C VAL A 84 -1.16 -15.19 7.92
N GLU A 85 -0.64 -14.23 7.15
CA GLU A 85 0.00 -14.49 5.86
C GLU A 85 1.51 -14.44 6.07
N MET A 86 2.20 -15.49 5.64
CA MET A 86 3.65 -15.53 5.60
C MET A 86 4.14 -16.20 4.33
N ARG A 87 5.43 -16.06 4.03
CA ARG A 87 6.01 -16.72 2.86
C ARG A 87 6.08 -18.22 3.10
N ALA A 88 5.83 -19.04 2.08
CA ALA A 88 5.88 -20.49 2.21
C ALA A 88 7.26 -20.97 2.70
N GLU A 89 8.33 -20.32 2.25
CA GLU A 89 9.70 -20.65 2.66
C GLU A 89 9.93 -20.39 4.16
N ASP A 90 9.28 -19.36 4.72
CA ASP A 90 9.32 -19.07 6.14
C ASP A 90 8.42 -20.03 6.94
N ALA A 91 7.33 -20.51 6.33
CA ALA A 91 6.38 -21.42 6.95
C ALA A 91 6.93 -22.85 7.08
N GLU A 92 7.77 -23.24 6.14
CA GLU A 92 8.51 -24.50 6.16
C GLU A 92 9.61 -24.51 7.24
N ASN A 93 9.98 -23.36 7.81
CA ASN A 93 10.99 -23.28 8.84
C ASN A 93 10.40 -23.62 10.24
N PRO A 94 10.79 -24.76 10.84
CA PRO A 94 10.21 -25.22 12.11
C PRO A 94 10.56 -24.29 13.28
N GLU A 95 11.71 -23.61 13.26
CA GLU A 95 12.09 -22.66 14.33
C GLU A 95 11.19 -21.42 14.33
N ARG A 96 10.77 -20.95 13.14
CA ARG A 96 9.82 -19.83 13.04
C ARG A 96 8.44 -20.23 13.52
N MET A 97 7.96 -21.39 13.09
CA MET A 97 6.68 -21.93 13.53
C MET A 97 6.64 -22.21 15.04
N ALA A 98 7.77 -22.60 15.63
CA ALA A 98 7.88 -22.84 17.07
C ALA A 98 7.78 -21.55 17.90
N LYS A 99 8.21 -20.39 17.37
CA LYS A 99 8.14 -19.11 18.08
C LYS A 99 6.72 -18.64 18.34
N ARG A 100 5.74 -19.04 17.50
CA ARG A 100 4.31 -18.68 17.64
C ARG A 100 4.07 -17.18 17.77
N GLU A 101 5.02 -16.35 17.34
CA GLU A 101 4.94 -14.90 17.38
C GLU A 101 5.08 -14.39 15.95
N PHE A 102 4.05 -13.69 15.49
CA PHE A 102 3.95 -13.19 14.14
C PHE A 102 3.91 -11.66 14.19
N THR A 103 4.90 -11.04 13.56
CA THR A 103 5.01 -9.57 13.50
C THR A 103 4.83 -9.11 12.07
N GLY A 104 3.91 -8.19 11.85
CA GLY A 104 3.51 -7.85 10.49
C GLY A 104 2.56 -6.66 10.37
N ARG A 105 2.19 -6.39 9.13
CA ARG A 105 1.19 -5.37 8.81
C ARG A 105 -0.20 -5.97 8.98
N LEU A 106 -1.02 -5.35 9.82
CA LEU A 106 -2.44 -5.66 9.90
C LEU A 106 -3.18 -5.01 8.73
N VAL A 107 -3.90 -5.82 7.97
CA VAL A 107 -4.77 -5.38 6.87
C VAL A 107 -6.09 -6.13 6.95
N THR A 108 -7.13 -5.59 6.33
CA THR A 108 -8.40 -6.30 6.19
C THR A 108 -8.50 -6.93 4.81
N PHE A 109 -9.27 -8.03 4.68
CA PHE A 109 -9.55 -8.63 3.37
C PHE A 109 -10.24 -7.63 2.42
N GLY A 110 -11.06 -6.71 2.94
CA GLY A 110 -11.69 -5.64 2.15
C GLY A 110 -10.69 -4.64 1.57
N GLU A 111 -9.65 -4.25 2.32
CA GLU A 111 -8.63 -3.29 1.86
C GLU A 111 -7.64 -3.90 0.86
N LEU A 112 -7.47 -5.21 0.89
CA LEU A 112 -6.61 -5.94 -0.05
C LEU A 112 -7.24 -6.07 -1.46
N GLY A 113 -8.50 -5.65 -1.62
CA GLY A 113 -9.21 -5.56 -2.89
C GLY A 113 -9.56 -6.92 -3.51
N GLY A 114 -10.04 -6.89 -4.76
CA GLY A 114 -10.56 -8.08 -5.46
C GLY A 114 -9.57 -9.25 -5.62
N ARG A 115 -8.26 -9.00 -5.48
CA ARG A 115 -7.20 -10.03 -5.58
C ARG A 115 -7.21 -11.00 -4.41
N TYR A 116 -7.64 -10.55 -3.24
CA TYR A 116 -7.78 -11.37 -2.04
C TYR A 116 -9.23 -11.81 -1.82
N GLY A 117 -10.17 -11.25 -2.59
CA GLY A 117 -11.57 -11.70 -2.62
C GLY A 117 -11.69 -13.16 -3.05
N GLU A 118 -10.85 -13.64 -3.96
CA GLU A 118 -10.85 -15.05 -4.37
C GLU A 118 -10.35 -15.98 -3.25
N VAL A 119 -9.34 -15.56 -2.49
CA VAL A 119 -8.87 -16.31 -1.31
C VAL A 119 -9.91 -16.28 -0.19
N ALA A 120 -10.56 -15.14 0.03
CA ALA A 120 -11.65 -15.00 1.00
C ALA A 120 -12.85 -15.88 0.63
N ASN A 121 -13.24 -15.89 -0.66
CA ASN A 121 -14.30 -16.75 -1.18
C ASN A 121 -13.91 -18.23 -1.08
N TYR A 122 -12.64 -18.57 -1.33
CA TYR A 122 -12.18 -19.95 -1.17
C TYR A 122 -12.23 -20.39 0.31
N LEU A 123 -11.84 -19.52 1.24
CA LEU A 123 -11.94 -19.78 2.68
C LEU A 123 -13.40 -19.86 3.16
N SER A 124 -14.31 -19.06 2.61
CA SER A 124 -15.74 -19.13 2.94
C SER A 124 -16.40 -20.38 2.36
N ASP A 125 -16.15 -20.67 1.08
CA ASP A 125 -16.89 -21.69 0.33
C ASP A 125 -16.31 -23.08 0.58
N SER A 126 -14.98 -23.21 0.64
CA SER A 126 -14.32 -24.52 0.79
C SER A 126 -14.04 -24.88 2.25
N MET A 127 -13.87 -23.90 3.13
CA MET A 127 -13.53 -24.14 4.55
C MET A 127 -14.62 -23.72 5.54
N SER A 128 -15.76 -23.20 5.07
CA SER A 128 -16.89 -22.75 5.91
C SER A 128 -16.48 -21.75 7.01
N LEU A 129 -15.40 -21.00 6.77
CA LEU A 129 -14.91 -19.99 7.70
C LEU A 129 -15.67 -18.68 7.50
N PRO A 130 -16.06 -17.97 8.58
CA PRO A 130 -16.73 -16.69 8.48
C PRO A 130 -15.73 -15.59 8.07
N VAL A 131 -15.33 -15.60 6.80
CA VAL A 131 -14.43 -14.57 6.24
C VAL A 131 -15.30 -13.41 5.73
N SER A 132 -15.48 -12.40 6.58
CA SER A 132 -16.09 -11.12 6.20
C SER A 132 -15.02 -10.14 5.69
N SER A 133 -15.42 -9.07 5.01
CA SER A 133 -14.53 -7.97 4.60
C SER A 133 -13.80 -7.29 5.77
N GLU A 134 -14.31 -7.46 6.99
CA GLU A 134 -13.72 -6.97 8.24
C GLU A 134 -12.75 -7.95 8.91
N THR A 135 -12.53 -9.12 8.30
CA THR A 135 -11.58 -10.12 8.78
C THR A 135 -10.17 -9.59 8.63
N PHE A 136 -9.35 -9.78 9.67
CA PHE A 136 -8.00 -9.25 9.72
C PHE A 136 -6.98 -10.27 9.24
N LEU A 137 -6.03 -9.80 8.44
CA LEU A 137 -4.88 -10.54 7.96
C LEU A 137 -3.61 -9.82 8.42
N VAL A 138 -2.72 -10.55 9.08
CA VAL A 138 -1.40 -10.09 9.49
C VAL A 138 -0.40 -10.56 8.44
N ARG A 139 0.16 -9.63 7.66
CA ARG A 139 1.23 -9.93 6.70
C ARG A 139 2.58 -9.91 7.41
N GLU A 140 3.10 -11.10 7.71
CA GLU A 140 4.36 -11.29 8.43
C GLU A 140 5.54 -10.69 7.66
N GLY A 141 6.44 -10.01 8.37
CA GLY A 141 7.68 -9.47 7.83
C GLY A 141 7.54 -8.13 7.10
N GLU A 142 6.32 -7.61 6.94
CA GLU A 142 6.07 -6.34 6.26
C GLU A 142 6.23 -5.15 7.23
N SER A 143 7.48 -4.78 7.50
CA SER A 143 7.79 -3.57 8.29
C SER A 143 7.40 -2.29 7.54
N PRO A 144 7.10 -1.16 8.22
CA PRO A 144 6.81 0.11 7.56
C PRO A 144 7.89 0.54 6.56
N LYS A 145 9.16 0.22 6.84
CA LYS A 145 10.29 0.52 5.95
C LYS A 145 10.30 -0.33 4.67
N ALA A 146 9.63 -1.48 4.66
CA ALA A 146 9.49 -2.30 3.45
C ALA A 146 8.69 -1.56 2.34
N CYS A 147 7.88 -0.56 2.70
CA CYS A 147 7.14 0.28 1.76
C CYS A 147 7.99 1.42 1.13
N LEU A 148 9.31 1.46 1.37
CA LEU A 148 10.22 2.44 0.77
C LEU A 148 10.13 2.52 -0.77
N PRO A 149 10.01 1.40 -1.52
CA PRO A 149 9.82 1.47 -2.98
C PRO A 149 8.51 2.18 -3.37
N SER A 150 7.41 1.91 -2.66
CA SER A 150 6.11 2.58 -2.88
C SER A 150 6.22 4.08 -2.62
N PHE A 151 6.93 4.47 -1.56
CA PHE A 151 7.17 5.88 -1.25
C PHE A 151 8.01 6.58 -2.32
N LEU A 152 9.11 5.97 -2.77
CA LEU A 152 9.95 6.53 -3.84
C LEU A 152 9.18 6.69 -5.15
N LEU A 153 8.33 5.72 -5.50
CA LEU A 153 7.50 5.80 -6.69
C LEU A 153 6.48 6.96 -6.60
N ALA A 154 5.86 7.15 -5.44
CA ALA A 154 4.96 8.27 -5.21
C ALA A 154 5.69 9.63 -5.30
N LEU A 155 6.91 9.71 -4.74
CA LEU A 155 7.75 10.91 -4.83
C LEU A 155 8.12 11.24 -6.28
N LEU A 156 8.50 10.21 -7.06
CA LEU A 156 8.78 10.36 -8.49
C LEU A 156 7.55 10.85 -9.26
N CYS A 157 6.36 10.28 -9.00
CA CYS A 157 5.11 10.76 -9.60
C CYS A 157 4.82 12.22 -9.25
N ALA A 158 5.04 12.61 -7.98
CA ALA A 158 4.85 13.99 -7.54
C ALA A 158 5.80 14.96 -8.26
N LEU A 159 7.06 14.56 -8.46
CA LEU A 159 8.05 15.35 -9.19
C LEU A 159 7.66 15.53 -10.67
N VAL A 160 7.14 14.47 -11.31
CA VAL A 160 6.61 14.55 -12.67
C VAL A 160 5.43 15.53 -12.74
N ILE A 161 4.49 15.47 -11.79
CA ILE A 161 3.36 16.41 -11.73
C ILE A 161 3.87 17.84 -11.57
N ALA A 162 4.78 18.09 -10.63
CA ALA A 162 5.35 19.42 -10.38
C ALA A 162 6.07 19.98 -11.62
N MET A 163 6.88 19.16 -12.29
CA MET A 163 7.57 19.56 -13.52
C MET A 163 6.57 19.92 -14.63
N ASN A 164 5.50 19.14 -14.80
CA ASN A 164 4.45 19.44 -15.78
C ASN A 164 3.75 20.77 -15.45
N LEU A 165 3.45 21.04 -14.18
CA LEU A 165 2.83 22.30 -13.74
C LEU A 165 3.77 23.50 -13.98
N VAL A 166 5.07 23.36 -13.71
CA VAL A 166 6.06 24.42 -13.97
C VAL A 166 6.19 24.71 -15.46
N LEU A 167 6.26 23.67 -16.30
CA LEU A 167 6.32 23.82 -17.75
C LEU A 167 5.05 24.49 -18.29
N PHE A 168 3.89 24.10 -17.77
CA PHE A 168 2.61 24.69 -18.12
C PHE A 168 2.55 26.16 -17.69
N ALA A 169 2.91 26.51 -16.45
CA ALA A 169 2.95 27.89 -15.97
C ALA A 169 3.95 28.75 -16.74
N ARG A 170 5.09 28.19 -17.13
CA ARG A 170 6.10 28.86 -17.95
C ARG A 170 5.57 29.20 -19.34
N TRP A 171 4.63 28.43 -19.90
CA TRP A 171 3.97 28.76 -21.17
C TRP A 171 3.21 30.08 -21.09
N PHE A 172 2.56 30.36 -19.96
CA PHE A 172 1.79 31.59 -19.75
C PHE A 172 2.63 32.78 -19.30
N ARG A 173 3.96 32.66 -19.24
CA ARG A 173 4.80 33.83 -18.95
C ARG A 173 4.71 34.82 -20.13
N PRO A 174 4.27 36.07 -19.90
CA PRO A 174 4.17 37.05 -20.96
C PRO A 174 5.55 37.30 -21.57
N LEU A 175 5.61 37.31 -22.90
CA LEU A 175 6.81 37.71 -23.63
C LEU A 175 7.22 39.12 -23.16
N PRO A 176 8.50 39.37 -22.86
CA PRO A 176 8.94 40.73 -22.55
C PRO A 176 8.63 41.60 -23.76
N VAL A 177 7.65 42.50 -23.61
CA VAL A 177 7.32 43.50 -24.62
C VAL A 177 8.56 44.36 -24.77
N ARG A 178 9.23 44.25 -25.92
CA ARG A 178 10.39 45.07 -26.27
C ARG A 178 9.91 46.51 -26.45
N ALA A 179 9.82 47.25 -25.35
CA ALA A 179 9.53 48.68 -25.37
C ALA A 179 10.66 49.39 -26.10
N GLY A 180 10.41 49.82 -27.34
CA GLY A 180 11.37 50.64 -28.07
C GLY A 180 11.47 50.40 -29.57
N ALA A 181 10.35 50.27 -30.29
CA ALA A 181 10.35 50.70 -31.69
C ALA A 181 10.19 52.23 -31.69
N ARG A 182 11.30 52.97 -31.55
CA ARG A 182 11.29 54.40 -31.93
C ARG A 182 10.99 54.45 -33.42
N VAL A 183 9.79 54.88 -33.78
CA VAL A 183 9.48 55.32 -35.14
C VAL A 183 10.17 56.67 -35.32
N PRO A 184 11.15 56.83 -36.24
CA PRO A 184 11.62 58.15 -36.60
C PRO A 184 10.48 58.88 -37.30
N SER A 185 9.95 59.90 -36.63
CA SER A 185 8.97 60.84 -37.18
C SER A 185 9.57 61.50 -38.42
N ALA A 186 8.98 61.24 -39.58
CA ALA A 186 9.25 61.99 -40.79
C ALA A 186 8.82 63.44 -40.57
N ALA A 187 9.78 64.33 -40.33
CA ALA A 187 9.56 65.76 -40.37
C ALA A 187 9.58 66.21 -41.84
N THR A 188 8.40 66.18 -42.45
CA THR A 188 8.05 66.99 -43.61
C THR A 188 7.99 68.45 -43.19
N THR A 189 8.87 69.29 -43.75
CA THR A 189 8.62 70.72 -43.95
C THR A 189 9.54 71.23 -45.07
N ALA A 190 8.99 71.29 -46.27
CA ALA A 190 9.25 72.36 -47.24
C ALA A 190 8.25 73.51 -46.92
N PRO A 191 8.36 74.75 -47.42
CA PRO A 191 8.83 75.17 -48.75
C PRO A 191 10.24 75.77 -48.81
#